data_AF-A0A378VZT6-F1
#
_entry.id   AF-A0A378VZT6-F1
#
_cell.length_a   1.000
_cell.length_b   1.000
_cell.length_c   1.000
_cell.angle_alpha   90.00
_cell.angle_beta   90.00
_cell.angle_gamma   90.00
#
_symmetry.space_group_name_H-M   'P 1'
#
loop_
_entity.id
_entity.type
_entity.pdbx_description
1 polymer ?
#
loop_
_entity_poly.entity_id
_entity_poly.type
_entity_poly.pdbx_seq_one_letter_code
_entity_poly.pdbx_strand_id
1 'polypeptide(L)'
;MIESLNFRPARGETINFDENDTLLSGIRDVMKTGEAFKTEDVAENLARRFPGLEFDRMKINSQLLLQTILGRFSVSSDNAGKPFFEDHKTYVPARFTNYAAAFVEHGAGAFVRPANRYNESTPSFGYGHLYIMRQLSRPTSKQALIETVAENLNIVSATPDGLTFHPPAEVYVEEILADLADRHFLVSAD
;
A
#
# COMPACT_ATOMS: atom_id res chain seq x y z
N MET A 1 1.79 17.98 -18.86
CA MET A 1 2.63 16.77 -18.92
C MET A 1 1.85 15.69 -18.19
N ILE A 2 1.53 14.55 -18.80
CA ILE A 2 0.87 13.45 -18.07
C ILE A 2 1.97 12.80 -17.24
N GLU A 3 1.84 12.83 -15.91
CA GLU A 3 2.75 12.10 -15.03
C GLU A 3 2.68 10.60 -15.36
N SER A 4 3.85 9.97 -15.50
CA SER A 4 3.93 8.53 -15.75
C SER A 4 3.32 7.78 -14.57
N LEU A 5 2.29 6.97 -14.82
CA LEU A 5 1.72 6.08 -13.81
C LEU A 5 2.74 5.01 -13.42
N ASN A 6 2.78 4.69 -12.13
CA ASN A 6 3.55 3.57 -11.60
C ASN A 6 2.61 2.38 -11.45
N PHE A 7 3.01 1.24 -11.98
CA PHE A 7 2.32 -0.04 -11.89
C PHE A 7 3.06 -0.94 -10.91
N ARG A 8 2.31 -1.74 -10.16
CA ARG A 8 2.87 -2.80 -9.31
C ARG A 8 2.02 -4.07 -9.42
N PRO A 9 2.61 -5.27 -9.29
CA PRO A 9 1.84 -6.49 -9.10
C PRO A 9 0.95 -6.37 -7.87
N ALA A 10 -0.34 -6.68 -8.00
CA ALA A 10 -1.23 -6.75 -6.85
C ALA A 10 -0.77 -7.85 -5.89
N ARG A 11 -0.78 -7.57 -4.57
CA ARG A 11 -0.35 -8.52 -3.55
C ARG A 11 -1.25 -9.77 -3.54
N GLY A 12 -0.63 -10.95 -3.50
CA GLY A 12 -1.32 -12.23 -3.35
C GLY A 12 -1.87 -12.85 -4.64
N GLU A 13 -1.66 -12.21 -5.79
CA GLU A 13 -2.07 -12.71 -7.10
C GLU A 13 -0.92 -13.41 -7.84
N THR A 14 -1.15 -14.63 -8.31
CA THR A 14 -0.23 -15.30 -9.24
C THR A 14 -0.58 -14.90 -10.67
N ILE A 15 0.19 -13.96 -11.24
CA ILE A 15 -0.05 -13.46 -12.59
C ILE A 15 0.62 -14.37 -13.62
N ASN A 16 -0.17 -15.23 -14.26
CA ASN A 16 0.29 -16.11 -15.33
C ASN A 16 0.03 -15.47 -16.70
N PHE A 17 1.01 -14.73 -17.20
CA PHE A 17 0.98 -14.22 -18.58
C PHE A 17 1.29 -15.31 -19.61
N ASP A 18 0.78 -15.20 -20.84
CA ASP A 18 1.23 -16.10 -21.92
C ASP A 18 2.69 -15.82 -22.26
N GLU A 19 3.52 -16.86 -22.27
CA GLU A 19 4.95 -16.78 -22.60
C GLU A 19 5.22 -16.65 -24.09
N ASN A 20 4.27 -17.12 -24.91
CA ASN A 20 4.38 -17.07 -26.35
C ASN A 20 3.99 -15.69 -26.90
N ASP A 21 3.26 -14.89 -26.12
CA ASP A 21 3.00 -13.49 -26.44
C ASP A 21 4.20 -12.63 -26.05
N THR A 22 4.84 -12.04 -27.06
CA THR A 22 6.05 -11.24 -26.90
C THR A 22 5.84 -10.06 -25.93
N LEU A 23 4.72 -9.35 -26.05
CA LEU A 23 4.40 -8.20 -25.20
C LEU A 23 4.16 -8.65 -23.75
N LEU A 24 3.32 -9.66 -23.55
CA LEU A 24 3.01 -10.15 -22.20
C LEU A 24 4.24 -10.77 -21.52
N SER A 25 5.12 -11.44 -22.27
CA SER A 25 6.39 -11.94 -21.75
C SER A 25 7.32 -10.80 -21.31
N GLY A 26 7.29 -9.65 -22.01
CA GLY A 26 8.07 -8.46 -21.66
C GLY A 26 7.56 -7.77 -20.40
N ILE A 27 6.23 -7.64 -20.27
CA ILE A 27 5.59 -7.13 -19.03
C ILE A 27 5.94 -8.04 -17.85
N ARG A 28 5.83 -9.36 -18.04
CA ARG A 28 6.14 -10.35 -17.02
C ARG A 28 7.55 -10.19 -16.45
N ASP A 29 8.53 -9.96 -17.30
CA ASP A 29 9.92 -9.87 -16.84
C ASP A 29 10.18 -8.65 -15.96
N VAL A 30 9.57 -7.52 -16.28
CA VAL A 30 9.66 -6.31 -15.44
C VAL A 30 8.98 -6.55 -14.09
N MET A 31 7.81 -7.19 -14.11
CA MET A 31 7.01 -7.42 -12.89
C MET A 31 7.67 -8.40 -11.90
N LYS A 32 8.55 -9.31 -12.36
CA LYS A 32 9.26 -10.29 -11.51
C LYS A 32 10.11 -9.64 -10.42
N THR A 33 10.48 -8.37 -10.59
CA THR A 33 11.23 -7.61 -9.58
C THR A 33 10.42 -7.34 -8.31
N GLY A 34 9.08 -7.31 -8.43
CA GLY A 34 8.17 -6.92 -7.34
C GLY A 34 8.11 -5.41 -7.08
N GLU A 35 8.96 -4.62 -7.74
CA GLU A 35 9.05 -3.17 -7.58
C GLU A 35 8.00 -2.42 -8.43
N ALA A 36 7.82 -1.14 -8.12
CA ALA A 36 7.09 -0.25 -9.03
C ALA A 36 7.81 -0.15 -10.38
N PHE A 37 7.05 -0.19 -11.46
CA PHE A 37 7.55 0.00 -12.81
C PHE A 37 6.62 0.88 -13.64
N LYS A 38 7.13 1.37 -14.75
CA LYS A 38 6.44 2.24 -15.71
C LYS A 38 6.37 1.59 -17.08
N THR A 39 5.62 2.23 -17.97
CA THR A 39 5.56 1.85 -19.38
C THR A 39 6.96 1.83 -20.03
N GLU A 40 7.83 2.76 -19.63
CA GLU A 40 9.19 2.89 -20.15
C GLU A 40 10.04 1.66 -19.80
N ASP A 41 9.95 1.15 -18.57
CA ASP A 41 10.69 -0.04 -18.14
C ASP A 41 10.29 -1.28 -18.99
N VAL A 42 9.01 -1.39 -19.34
CA VAL A 42 8.51 -2.45 -20.23
C VAL A 42 9.03 -2.24 -21.66
N ALA A 43 8.98 -1.01 -22.18
CA ALA A 43 9.45 -0.69 -23.52
C ALA A 43 10.96 -0.97 -23.67
N GLU A 44 11.77 -0.55 -22.71
CA GLU A 44 13.21 -0.81 -22.66
C GLU A 44 13.51 -2.30 -22.57
N ASN A 45 12.78 -3.03 -21.72
CA ASN A 45 12.93 -4.48 -21.62
C ASN A 45 12.61 -5.20 -22.93
N LEU A 46 11.52 -4.81 -23.61
CA LEU A 46 11.13 -5.38 -24.90
C LEU A 46 12.16 -5.08 -25.99
N ALA A 47 12.62 -3.84 -26.09
CA ALA A 47 13.66 -3.44 -27.06
C ALA A 47 14.96 -4.23 -26.87
N ARG A 48 15.35 -4.47 -25.61
CA ARG A 48 16.54 -5.26 -25.27
C ARG A 48 16.39 -6.74 -25.60
N ARG A 49 15.22 -7.34 -25.34
CA ARG A 49 14.98 -8.78 -25.52
C ARG A 49 14.70 -9.15 -26.98
N PHE A 50 14.09 -8.25 -27.73
CA PHE A 50 13.64 -8.50 -29.10
C PHE A 50 14.17 -7.41 -30.04
N PRO A 51 15.49 -7.35 -30.26
CA PRO A 51 16.09 -6.33 -31.10
C PRO A 51 15.53 -6.41 -32.53
N GLY A 52 15.12 -5.26 -33.07
CA GLY A 52 14.52 -5.15 -34.41
C GLY A 52 12.99 -5.32 -34.45
N LEU A 53 12.33 -5.63 -33.33
CA LEU A 53 10.87 -5.52 -33.21
C LEU A 53 10.50 -4.16 -32.62
N GLU A 54 9.55 -3.47 -33.27
CA GLU A 54 8.96 -2.25 -32.74
C GLU A 54 7.70 -2.55 -31.92
N PHE A 55 7.63 -1.99 -30.71
CA PHE A 55 6.48 -2.09 -29.84
C PHE A 55 5.80 -0.73 -29.68
N ASP A 56 4.54 -0.66 -30.10
CA ASP A 56 3.73 0.52 -29.94
C ASP A 56 3.45 0.78 -28.45
N ARG A 57 3.87 1.95 -27.95
CA ARG A 57 3.65 2.39 -26.57
C ARG A 57 2.17 2.41 -26.19
N MET A 58 1.27 2.67 -27.14
CA MET A 58 -0.17 2.60 -26.91
C MET A 58 -0.63 1.16 -26.61
N LYS A 59 -0.05 0.15 -27.28
CA LYS A 59 -0.33 -1.26 -26.99
C LYS A 59 0.19 -1.66 -25.63
N ILE A 60 1.39 -1.20 -25.25
CA ILE A 60 1.94 -1.45 -23.90
C ILE A 60 1.01 -0.85 -22.85
N ASN A 61 0.65 0.43 -22.97
CA ASN A 61 -0.26 1.11 -22.04
C ASN A 61 -1.62 0.42 -21.94
N SER A 62 -2.20 0.04 -23.09
CA SER A 62 -3.51 -0.63 -23.13
C SER A 62 -3.47 -1.96 -22.38
N GLN A 63 -2.38 -2.73 -22.52
CA GLN A 63 -2.21 -3.97 -21.78
C GLN A 63 -2.03 -3.71 -20.28
N LEU A 64 -1.20 -2.75 -19.87
CA LEU A 64 -1.02 -2.41 -18.46
C LEU A 64 -2.35 -1.98 -17.80
N LEU A 65 -3.13 -1.13 -18.47
CA LEU A 65 -4.46 -0.71 -18.00
C LEU A 65 -5.45 -1.87 -17.92
N LEU A 66 -5.43 -2.78 -18.91
CA LEU A 66 -6.24 -4.00 -18.86
C LEU A 66 -5.90 -4.82 -17.61
N GLN A 67 -4.62 -4.99 -17.27
CA GLN A 67 -4.23 -5.71 -16.06
C GLN A 67 -4.67 -5.01 -14.78
N THR A 68 -4.73 -3.69 -14.76
CA THR A 68 -5.32 -2.93 -13.64
C THR A 68 -6.82 -3.23 -13.50
N ILE A 69 -7.58 -3.24 -14.59
CA ILE A 69 -9.02 -3.55 -14.56
C ILE A 69 -9.26 -5.00 -14.13
N LEU A 70 -8.36 -5.91 -14.50
CA LEU A 70 -8.40 -7.32 -14.06
C LEU A 70 -7.94 -7.52 -12.61
N GLY A 71 -7.61 -6.45 -11.87
CA GLY A 71 -7.14 -6.51 -10.49
C GLY A 71 -5.73 -7.07 -10.32
N ARG A 72 -4.98 -7.27 -11.41
CA ARG A 72 -3.64 -7.86 -11.39
C ARG A 72 -2.57 -6.83 -11.11
N PHE A 73 -2.78 -5.58 -11.51
CA PHE A 73 -1.88 -4.47 -11.20
C PHE A 73 -2.58 -3.40 -10.37
N SER A 74 -1.87 -2.90 -9.36
CA SER A 74 -2.15 -1.61 -8.75
C SER A 74 -1.53 -0.50 -9.57
N VAL A 75 -2.14 0.69 -9.52
CA VAL A 75 -1.69 1.86 -10.26
C VAL A 75 -1.72 3.09 -9.39
N SER A 76 -0.66 3.90 -9.46
CA SER A 76 -0.51 5.10 -8.64
C SER A 76 0.28 6.17 -9.39
N SER A 77 -0.14 7.43 -9.26
CA SER A 77 0.69 8.59 -9.66
C SER A 77 1.85 8.82 -8.67
N ASP A 78 1.75 8.23 -7.48
CA ASP A 78 2.69 8.35 -6.38
C ASP A 78 3.69 7.19 -6.38
N ASN A 79 4.98 7.51 -6.20
CA ASN A 79 6.07 6.55 -5.95
C ASN A 79 6.93 7.00 -4.77
N ALA A 80 6.39 7.83 -3.86
CA ALA A 80 7.05 8.08 -2.58
C ALA A 80 7.35 6.72 -1.95
N GLY A 81 8.57 6.49 -1.45
CA GLY A 81 8.97 5.18 -0.93
C GLY A 81 8.12 4.69 0.25
N LYS A 82 8.59 3.67 0.96
CA LYS A 82 7.94 3.19 2.19
C LYS A 82 8.60 3.87 3.40
N PRO A 83 8.12 5.05 3.86
CA PRO A 83 8.67 5.63 5.08
C PRO A 83 8.29 4.73 6.26
N PHE A 84 9.28 4.42 7.09
CA PHE A 84 9.05 3.87 8.42
C PHE A 84 8.70 4.99 9.39
N PHE A 85 8.16 4.64 10.55
CA PHE A 85 7.96 5.62 11.60
C PHE A 85 9.32 6.12 12.12
N GLU A 86 9.50 7.43 12.13
CA GLU A 86 10.66 8.10 12.71
C GLU A 86 10.17 9.25 13.60
N ASP A 87 10.73 9.31 14.81
CA ASP A 87 10.37 10.32 15.81
C ASP A 87 10.49 11.74 15.23
N HIS A 88 9.46 12.54 15.47
CA HIS A 88 9.37 13.95 15.08
C HIS A 88 9.42 14.22 13.58
N LYS A 89 9.40 13.19 12.73
CA LYS A 89 9.42 13.34 11.27
C LYS A 89 8.23 12.70 10.60
N THR A 90 7.68 11.62 11.14
CA THR A 90 6.63 10.88 10.45
C THR A 90 5.23 11.29 10.94
N TYR A 91 4.30 11.44 10.00
CA TYR A 91 2.90 11.75 10.27
C TYR A 91 1.95 11.02 9.31
N VAL A 92 0.65 11.07 9.59
CA VAL A 92 -0.43 10.57 8.73
C VAL A 92 -1.24 11.77 8.21
N PRO A 93 -1.23 12.04 6.89
CA PRO A 93 -2.05 13.08 6.30
C PRO A 93 -3.56 12.92 6.60
N ALA A 94 -4.25 14.03 6.85
CA ALA A 94 -5.67 14.03 7.23
C ALA A 94 -6.57 13.25 6.24
N ARG A 95 -6.27 13.28 4.94
CA ARG A 95 -7.01 12.50 3.92
C ARG A 95 -6.99 10.99 4.19
N PHE A 96 -5.89 10.46 4.72
CA PHE A 96 -5.76 9.04 5.05
C PHE A 96 -6.49 8.70 6.34
N THR A 97 -6.45 9.58 7.34
CA THR A 97 -7.24 9.41 8.57
C THR A 97 -8.74 9.45 8.28
N ASN A 98 -9.21 10.38 7.43
CA ASN A 98 -10.61 10.46 7.00
C ASN A 98 -11.04 9.21 6.22
N TYR A 99 -10.15 8.69 5.38
CA TYR A 99 -10.39 7.46 4.66
C TYR A 99 -10.53 6.25 5.60
N ALA A 100 -9.64 6.08 6.58
CA ALA A 100 -9.77 5.02 7.59
C ALA A 100 -11.06 5.18 8.43
N ALA A 101 -11.43 6.41 8.78
CA ALA A 101 -12.67 6.71 9.49
C ALA A 101 -13.92 6.26 8.72
N ALA A 102 -13.92 6.36 7.39
CA ALA A 102 -15.03 5.85 6.58
C ALA A 102 -15.29 4.35 6.79
N PHE A 103 -14.24 3.55 6.98
CA PHE A 103 -14.38 2.11 7.27
C PHE A 103 -14.77 1.84 8.71
N VAL A 104 -14.11 2.50 9.66
CA VAL A 104 -14.26 2.21 11.09
C VAL A 104 -15.56 2.80 11.66
N GLU A 105 -15.94 4.01 11.26
CA GLU A 105 -17.01 4.79 11.88
C GLU A 105 -18.25 4.93 10.96
N HIS A 106 -18.09 4.76 9.65
CA HIS A 106 -19.17 5.04 8.68
C HIS A 106 -19.58 3.83 7.84
N GLY A 107 -19.08 2.64 8.18
CA GLY A 107 -19.55 1.39 7.59
C GLY A 107 -19.19 1.19 6.12
N ALA A 108 -18.14 1.84 5.61
CA ALA A 108 -17.71 1.67 4.20
C ALA A 108 -17.42 0.21 3.82
N GLY A 109 -17.04 -0.63 4.80
CA GLY A 109 -16.85 -2.07 4.62
C GLY A 109 -18.07 -2.83 4.09
N ALA A 110 -19.28 -2.25 4.15
CA ALA A 110 -20.49 -2.85 3.60
C ALA A 110 -20.55 -2.85 2.06
N PHE A 111 -19.78 -1.98 1.38
CA PHE A 111 -19.84 -1.82 -0.07
C PHE A 111 -18.47 -1.71 -0.76
N VAL A 112 -17.37 -1.57 -0.01
CA VAL A 112 -16.02 -1.56 -0.59
C VAL A 112 -15.01 -2.17 0.37
N ARG A 113 -13.96 -2.81 -0.17
CA ARG A 113 -12.80 -3.25 0.62
C ARG A 113 -11.80 -2.11 0.76
N PRO A 114 -11.15 -1.95 1.92
CA PRO A 114 -10.10 -0.96 2.05
C PRO A 114 -8.91 -1.28 1.14
N ALA A 115 -8.37 -0.23 0.56
CA ALA A 115 -7.13 -0.20 -0.20
C ALA A 115 -6.08 0.71 0.47
N ASN A 116 -4.81 0.41 0.22
CA ASN A 116 -3.67 1.21 0.68
C ASN A 116 -3.42 2.45 -0.23
N ARG A 117 -2.36 3.23 0.01
CA ARG A 117 -2.02 4.44 -0.79
C ARG A 117 -1.87 4.17 -2.29
N TYR A 118 -1.52 2.95 -2.69
CA TYR A 118 -1.35 2.53 -4.08
C TYR A 118 -2.58 1.85 -4.67
N ASN A 119 -3.72 1.95 -3.99
CA ASN A 119 -4.96 1.30 -4.40
C ASN A 119 -4.86 -0.25 -4.41
N GLU A 120 -4.00 -0.82 -3.57
CA GLU A 120 -3.93 -2.27 -3.36
C GLU A 120 -4.87 -2.68 -2.23
N SER A 121 -5.64 -3.76 -2.43
CA SER A 121 -6.49 -4.32 -1.38
C SER A 121 -5.67 -4.59 -0.11
N THR A 122 -6.18 -4.16 1.03
CA THR A 122 -5.53 -4.30 2.34
C THR A 122 -6.53 -4.86 3.37
N PRO A 123 -6.07 -5.48 4.48
CA PRO A 123 -6.98 -5.85 5.55
C PRO A 123 -7.76 -4.63 6.10
N SER A 124 -8.88 -4.88 6.76
CA SER A 124 -9.68 -3.82 7.39
C SER A 124 -8.90 -2.99 8.41
N PHE A 125 -9.32 -1.75 8.61
CA PHE A 125 -8.86 -0.92 9.72
C PHE A 125 -9.65 -1.24 10.98
N GLY A 126 -8.97 -1.33 12.11
CA GLY A 126 -9.58 -1.36 13.44
C GLY A 126 -9.65 0.02 14.08
N TYR A 127 -10.33 0.10 15.23
CA TYR A 127 -10.37 1.33 16.04
C TYR A 127 -8.98 1.79 16.49
N GLY A 128 -8.06 0.86 16.78
CA GLY A 128 -6.67 1.17 17.09
C GLY A 128 -5.95 1.90 15.97
N HIS A 129 -6.11 1.42 14.73
CA HIS A 129 -5.54 2.09 13.56
C HIS A 129 -6.02 3.53 13.47
N LEU A 130 -7.34 3.75 13.54
CA LEU A 130 -7.90 5.09 13.45
C LEU A 130 -7.44 5.98 14.61
N TYR A 131 -7.36 5.45 15.82
CA TYR A 131 -6.88 6.19 16.99
C TYR A 131 -5.43 6.65 16.79
N ILE A 132 -4.52 5.74 16.44
CA ILE A 132 -3.11 6.07 16.22
C ILE A 132 -2.94 7.03 15.03
N MET A 133 -3.68 6.84 13.93
CA MET A 133 -3.68 7.77 12.79
C MET A 133 -4.11 9.20 13.20
N ARG A 134 -5.03 9.35 14.16
CA ARG A 134 -5.43 10.67 14.71
C ARG A 134 -4.32 11.29 15.55
N GLN A 135 -3.64 10.49 16.38
CA GLN A 135 -2.48 10.96 17.16
C GLN A 135 -1.30 11.36 16.27
N LEU A 136 -1.17 10.72 15.12
CA LEU A 136 -0.18 11.03 14.07
C LEU A 136 -0.62 12.14 13.10
N SER A 137 -1.61 12.97 13.44
CA SER A 137 -2.01 14.11 12.59
C SER A 137 -0.90 15.15 12.36
N ARG A 138 0.13 15.12 13.21
CA ARG A 138 1.39 15.86 13.12
C ARG A 138 2.54 14.99 13.62
N PRO A 139 3.79 15.30 13.27
CA PRO A 139 4.93 14.55 13.80
C PRO A 139 4.97 14.55 15.33
N THR A 140 5.26 13.38 15.91
CA THR A 140 5.34 13.13 17.36
C THR A 140 6.40 12.05 17.64
N SER A 141 6.59 11.65 18.89
CA SER A 141 7.48 10.54 19.25
C SER A 141 6.71 9.24 19.50
N LYS A 142 7.37 8.10 19.31
CA LYS A 142 6.84 6.77 19.67
C LYS A 142 6.44 6.75 21.13
N GLN A 143 7.28 7.29 22.02
CA GLN A 143 7.01 7.33 23.45
C GLN A 143 5.71 8.07 23.78
N ALA A 144 5.48 9.23 23.17
CA ALA A 144 4.24 9.98 23.38
C ALA A 144 3.00 9.23 22.89
N LEU A 145 3.11 8.45 21.79
CA LEU A 145 2.03 7.57 21.32
C LEU A 145 1.75 6.46 22.32
N ILE A 146 2.79 5.81 22.86
CA ILE A 146 2.66 4.74 23.86
C ILE A 146 1.96 5.25 25.11
N GLU A 147 2.39 6.40 25.64
CA GLU A 147 1.76 7.04 26.81
C GLU A 147 0.29 7.35 26.53
N THR A 148 0.01 8.00 25.39
CA THR A 148 -1.36 8.35 24.99
C THR A 148 -2.25 7.12 24.82
N VAL A 149 -1.72 6.01 24.30
CA VAL A 149 -2.45 4.74 24.16
C VAL A 149 -2.68 4.08 25.52
N ALA A 150 -1.64 4.01 26.37
CA ALA A 150 -1.73 3.41 27.69
C ALA A 150 -2.74 4.13 28.60
N GLU A 151 -2.85 5.45 28.47
CA GLU A 151 -3.77 6.27 29.26
C GLU A 151 -5.22 6.20 28.79
N ASN A 152 -5.45 6.05 27.48
CA ASN A 152 -6.77 6.30 26.89
C ASN A 152 -7.43 5.06 26.26
N LEU A 153 -6.69 3.98 26.00
CA LEU A 153 -7.23 2.78 25.37
C LEU A 153 -7.18 1.58 26.30
N ASN A 154 -8.33 0.91 26.45
CA ASN A 154 -8.37 -0.43 27.03
C ASN A 154 -8.12 -1.48 25.95
N ILE A 155 -6.85 -1.85 25.75
CA ILE A 155 -6.47 -2.82 24.73
C ILE A 155 -6.74 -4.24 25.25
N VAL A 156 -7.56 -4.99 24.53
CA VAL A 156 -7.84 -6.41 24.80
C VAL A 156 -7.53 -7.21 23.55
N SER A 157 -6.63 -8.17 23.67
CA SER A 157 -6.30 -9.13 22.63
C SER A 157 -6.77 -10.53 23.01
N ALA A 158 -6.98 -11.39 22.02
CA ALA A 158 -7.34 -12.79 22.21
C ALA A 158 -6.34 -13.71 21.50
N THR A 159 -5.95 -14.79 22.16
CA THR A 159 -5.21 -15.90 21.55
C THR A 159 -6.13 -16.74 20.65
N PRO A 160 -5.57 -17.60 19.76
CA PRO A 160 -6.38 -18.45 18.87
C PRO A 160 -7.37 -19.39 19.59
N ASP A 161 -7.05 -19.78 20.84
CA ASP A 161 -7.89 -20.58 21.73
C ASP A 161 -8.88 -19.74 22.58
N GLY A 162 -8.92 -18.41 22.38
CA GLY A 162 -9.92 -17.52 22.95
C GLY A 162 -9.57 -16.93 24.32
N LEU A 163 -8.36 -17.15 24.83
CA LEU A 163 -7.91 -16.49 26.06
C LEU A 163 -7.65 -15.01 25.81
N THR A 164 -8.19 -14.15 26.67
CA THR A 164 -8.02 -12.70 26.55
C THR A 164 -6.91 -12.19 27.45
N PHE A 165 -6.17 -11.18 26.98
CA PHE A 165 -5.12 -10.52 27.74
C PHE A 165 -4.98 -9.06 27.32
N HIS A 166 -4.31 -8.27 28.17
CA HIS A 166 -3.98 -6.88 27.90
C HIS A 166 -2.51 -6.79 27.48
N PRO A 167 -2.20 -6.67 26.17
CA PRO A 167 -0.83 -6.45 25.75
C PRO A 167 -0.32 -5.09 26.26
N PRO A 168 1.00 -4.93 26.48
CA PRO A 168 1.58 -3.62 26.71
C PRO A 168 1.24 -2.66 25.57
N ALA A 169 0.97 -1.39 25.89
CA ALA A 169 0.70 -0.36 24.90
C ALA A 169 1.83 -0.22 23.86
N GLU A 170 3.08 -0.45 24.27
CA GLU A 170 4.24 -0.50 23.39
C GLU A 170 4.08 -1.48 22.24
N VAL A 171 3.78 -2.75 22.54
CA VAL A 171 3.58 -3.81 21.52
C VAL A 171 2.48 -3.41 20.55
N TYR A 172 1.36 -2.91 21.09
CA TYR A 172 0.22 -2.49 20.29
C TYR A 172 0.53 -1.32 19.34
N VAL A 173 1.25 -0.31 19.83
CA VAL A 173 1.68 0.84 19.04
C VAL A 173 2.66 0.41 17.95
N GLU A 174 3.63 -0.44 18.28
CA GLU A 174 4.64 -0.90 17.31
C GLU A 174 4.03 -1.71 16.17
N GLU A 175 3.09 -2.61 16.48
CA GLU A 175 2.37 -3.39 15.46
C GLU A 175 1.59 -2.48 14.50
N ILE A 176 0.85 -1.49 15.03
CA ILE A 176 0.08 -0.58 14.19
C ILE A 176 0.99 0.35 13.38
N LEU A 177 2.10 0.85 13.95
CA LEU A 177 3.06 1.66 13.21
C LEU A 177 3.69 0.87 12.05
N ALA A 178 4.07 -0.39 12.29
CA ALA A 178 4.60 -1.28 11.26
C ALA A 178 3.57 -1.54 10.15
N ASP A 179 2.31 -1.77 10.52
CA ASP A 179 1.20 -1.99 9.59
C ASP A 179 0.87 -0.74 8.76
N LEU A 180 0.86 0.45 9.38
CA LEU A 180 0.67 1.73 8.66
C LEU A 180 1.83 2.03 7.71
N ALA A 181 3.07 1.68 8.09
CA ALA A 181 4.23 1.78 7.20
C ALA A 181 4.08 0.82 6.01
N ASP A 182 3.70 -0.44 6.25
CA ASP A 182 3.50 -1.44 5.20
C ASP A 182 2.36 -1.11 4.24
N ARG A 183 1.33 -0.42 4.73
CA ARG A 183 0.22 0.07 3.92
C ARG A 183 0.44 1.50 3.40
N HIS A 184 1.65 2.04 3.56
CA HIS A 184 2.06 3.32 2.98
C HIS A 184 1.20 4.53 3.41
N PHE A 185 0.68 4.50 4.64
CA PHE A 185 -0.10 5.61 5.21
C PHE A 185 0.76 6.64 5.95
N LEU A 186 2.03 6.31 6.21
CA LEU A 186 3.00 7.21 6.79
C LEU A 186 3.61 8.12 5.73
N VAL A 187 3.92 9.36 6.10
CA VAL A 187 4.59 10.36 5.28
C VAL A 187 5.65 11.07 6.12
N SER A 188 6.82 11.34 5.54
CA SER A 188 7.84 12.17 6.17
C SER A 188 7.48 13.65 6.03
N ALA A 189 7.59 14.41 7.11
CA ALA A 189 7.57 15.86 7.08
C ALA A 189 8.87 16.36 6.45
N ASP A 190 8.75 17.45 5.69
CA ASP A 190 9.89 18.18 5.12
C ASP A 190 10.70 18.91 6.20
#